data_AF-A0AAD6LE52-F1
#
_entry.id   AF-A0AAD6LE52-F1
#
_cell.length_a   1.000
_cell.length_b   1.000
_cell.length_c   1.000
_cell.angle_alpha   90.00
_cell.angle_beta   90.00
_cell.angle_gamma   90.00
#
_symmetry.space_group_name_H-M   'P 1'
#
loop_
_entity.id
_entity.type
_entity.pdbx_description
1 polymer ?
#
loop_
_entity_poly.entity_id
_entity_poly.type
_entity_poly.pdbx_seq_one_letter_code
_entity_poly.pdbx_strand_id
1 'polypeptide(L)'
;MALELIGGSILSALIEVLVDRLASREVLGFFKSHKLDYGLLEKLNETLNTVNGLLDDAEEKQITKHAVKNWLNDVKHAVYEAEDILEEINYEYLRSKDIDAPRPDSNWFWTRARRPIGYL
;
A
#
# COMPACT_ATOMS: atom_id res chain seq x y z
N MET A 1 -0.39 23.87 -0.25
CA MET A 1 -0.03 23.71 -1.67
C MET A 1 -0.52 22.33 -2.07
N ALA A 2 -1.54 22.26 -2.92
CA ALA A 2 -2.14 20.99 -3.31
C ALA A 2 -1.19 20.27 -4.26
N LEU A 3 -0.71 19.10 -3.84
CA LEU A 3 0.03 18.18 -4.69
C LEU A 3 -0.98 17.50 -5.64
N GLU A 4 -1.47 18.24 -6.61
CA GLU A 4 -2.18 17.68 -7.77
C GLU A 4 -1.10 17.26 -8.78
N LEU A 5 -0.37 16.19 -8.44
CA LEU A 5 0.54 15.55 -9.38
C LEU A 5 -0.27 14.54 -10.21
N ILE A 6 -0.16 14.69 -11.52
CA ILE A 6 -0.93 14.00 -12.55
C ILE A 6 -0.88 12.48 -12.34
N GLY A 7 -2.07 11.89 -12.27
CA GLY A 7 -2.31 10.51 -11.88
C GLY A 7 -1.76 9.50 -12.90
N GLY A 8 -0.85 8.66 -12.41
CA GLY A 8 -0.16 7.59 -13.13
C GLY A 8 1.14 7.24 -12.38
N SER A 9 2.12 8.14 -12.47
CA SER A 9 3.47 7.96 -11.93
C SER A 9 3.54 7.71 -10.40
N ILE A 10 2.75 8.40 -9.58
CA ILE A 10 2.76 8.17 -8.11
C ILE A 10 2.10 6.84 -7.76
N LEU A 11 1.00 6.48 -8.43
CA LEU A 11 0.29 5.23 -8.15
C LEU A 11 1.13 4.02 -8.54
N SER A 12 1.82 4.10 -9.69
CA SER A 12 2.73 3.07 -10.13
C SER A 12 3.88 2.86 -9.13
N ALA A 13 4.52 3.95 -8.70
CA ALA A 13 5.59 3.88 -7.69
C ALA A 13 5.09 3.31 -6.34
N LEU A 14 3.88 3.64 -5.90
CA LEU A 14 3.30 3.06 -4.69
C LEU A 14 3.01 1.57 -4.84
N ILE A 15 2.48 1.15 -6.00
CA ILE A 15 2.22 -0.26 -6.28
C ILE A 15 3.53 -1.06 -6.28
N GLU A 16 4.60 -0.54 -6.88
CA GLU A 16 5.93 -1.18 -6.85
C GLU A 16 6.42 -1.37 -5.40
N VAL A 17 6.29 -0.33 -4.57
CA VAL A 17 6.65 -0.41 -3.14
C VAL A 17 5.82 -1.47 -2.40
N LEU A 18 4.53 -1.59 -2.70
CA LEU A 18 3.68 -2.62 -2.10
C LEU A 18 4.07 -4.03 -2.55
N VAL A 19 4.38 -4.21 -3.83
CA VAL A 19 4.88 -5.49 -4.37
C VAL A 19 6.17 -5.90 -3.67
N ASP A 20 7.12 -4.97 -3.53
CA ASP A 20 8.37 -5.21 -2.80
C ASP A 20 8.12 -5.52 -1.32
N ARG A 21 7.20 -4.80 -0.67
CA ARG A 21 6.81 -5.05 0.72
C ARG A 21 6.12 -6.40 0.90
N LEU A 22 5.31 -6.87 -0.05
CA LEU A 22 4.70 -8.21 0.01
C LEU A 22 5.77 -9.31 -0.05
N ALA A 23 6.82 -9.09 -0.83
CA ALA A 23 7.98 -9.99 -0.90
C ALA A 23 8.95 -9.85 0.29
N SER A 24 8.69 -8.93 1.22
CA SER A 24 9.53 -8.70 2.39
C SER A 24 9.53 -9.88 3.36
N ARG A 25 10.62 -10.03 4.12
CA ARG A 25 10.77 -11.13 5.09
C ARG A 25 9.80 -10.99 6.26
N GLU A 26 9.40 -9.77 6.56
CA GLU A 26 8.48 -9.39 7.62
C GLU A 26 7.08 -9.89 7.30
N VAL A 27 6.58 -9.59 6.10
CA VAL A 27 5.25 -10.04 5.66
C VAL A 27 5.25 -11.55 5.44
N LEU A 28 6.24 -12.10 4.72
CA LEU A 28 6.35 -13.54 4.52
C LEU A 28 6.52 -14.31 5.85
N GLY A 29 7.25 -13.72 6.79
CA GLY A 29 7.47 -14.25 8.14
C GLY A 29 6.23 -14.18 9.02
N PHE A 30 5.42 -13.14 8.89
CA PHE A 30 4.12 -13.01 9.55
C PHE A 30 3.14 -14.07 9.04
N PHE A 31 3.01 -14.23 7.72
CA PHE A 31 2.17 -15.26 7.10
C PHE A 31 2.62 -16.66 7.51
N LYS A 32 3.95 -16.89 7.59
CA LYS A 32 4.51 -18.15 8.08
C LYS A 32 4.11 -18.44 9.52
N SER A 33 4.30 -17.45 10.39
CA SER A 33 4.08 -17.58 11.84
C SER A 33 2.60 -17.77 12.16
N HIS A 34 1.71 -17.14 11.39
CA HIS A 34 0.26 -17.23 11.56
C HIS A 34 -0.41 -18.31 10.70
N LYS A 35 0.36 -19.10 9.94
CA LYS A 35 -0.14 -20.12 9.00
C LYS A 35 -1.20 -19.58 8.03
N LEU A 36 -0.99 -18.36 7.55
CA LEU A 36 -1.86 -17.74 6.55
C LEU A 36 -1.55 -18.29 5.16
N ASP A 37 -2.54 -18.20 4.28
CA ASP A 37 -2.44 -18.73 2.92
C ASP A 37 -1.50 -17.87 2.06
N TYR A 38 -0.42 -18.49 1.57
CA TYR A 38 0.53 -17.82 0.67
C TYR A 38 -0.06 -17.56 -0.73
N GLY A 39 -1.08 -18.32 -1.13
CA GLY A 39 -1.79 -18.10 -2.39
C GLY A 39 -2.57 -16.78 -2.40
N LEU A 40 -3.05 -16.31 -1.25
CA LEU A 40 -3.62 -14.96 -1.12
C LEU A 40 -2.58 -13.87 -1.37
N LEU A 41 -1.35 -14.06 -0.88
CA LEU A 41 -0.26 -13.11 -1.07
C LEU A 41 0.19 -13.06 -2.53
N GLU A 42 0.29 -14.24 -3.16
CA GLU A 42 0.60 -14.38 -4.60
C GLU A 42 -0.48 -13.71 -5.46
N LYS A 43 -1.76 -13.96 -5.18
CA LYS A 43 -2.88 -13.31 -5.88
C LYS A 43 -2.88 -11.79 -5.72
N LEU A 44 -2.56 -11.29 -4.53
CA LEU A 44 -2.47 -9.85 -4.30
C LEU A 44 -1.33 -9.24 -5.12
N ASN A 45 -0.17 -9.90 -5.14
CA ASN A 45 0.97 -9.49 -5.96
C ASN A 45 0.64 -9.49 -7.47
N GLU A 46 0.00 -10.56 -7.98
CA GLU A 46 -0.46 -10.63 -9.38
C GLU A 46 -1.46 -9.52 -9.72
N THR A 47 -2.39 -9.25 -8.80
CA THR A 47 -3.41 -8.20 -8.98
C THR A 47 -2.76 -6.82 -9.04
N LEU A 48 -1.84 -6.51 -8.13
CA LEU A 48 -1.10 -5.26 -8.10
C LEU A 48 -0.28 -5.05 -9.37
N ASN A 49 0.44 -6.07 -9.85
CA ASN A 49 1.19 -6.00 -11.11
C ASN A 49 0.26 -5.80 -12.33
N THR A 50 -0.88 -6.47 -12.35
CA THR A 50 -1.89 -6.29 -13.41
C THR A 50 -2.42 -4.86 -13.41
N VAL A 51 -2.75 -4.32 -12.24
CA VAL A 51 -3.20 -2.93 -12.11
C VAL A 51 -2.11 -1.96 -12.53
N ASN A 52 -0.84 -2.20 -12.17
CA ASN A 52 0.28 -1.36 -12.58
C ASN A 52 0.40 -1.28 -14.11
N GLY A 53 0.30 -2.42 -14.81
CA GLY A 53 0.30 -2.44 -16.27
C GLY A 53 -0.92 -1.74 -16.90
N LEU A 54 -2.06 -1.73 -16.21
CA LEU A 54 -3.26 -1.00 -16.64
C LEU A 54 -3.18 0.50 -16.34
N LEU A 55 -2.32 0.95 -15.43
CA LEU A 55 -2.15 2.38 -15.13
C LEU A 55 -1.57 3.12 -16.33
N ASP A 56 -0.61 2.55 -17.04
CA ASP A 56 -0.05 3.11 -18.28
C ASP A 56 -1.16 3.32 -19.34
N ASP A 57 -1.99 2.28 -19.53
CA ASP A 57 -3.14 2.29 -20.44
C ASP A 57 -4.25 3.28 -20.01
N ALA A 58 -4.42 3.45 -18.69
CA ALA A 58 -5.42 4.31 -18.10
C ALA A 58 -5.00 5.78 -18.15
N GLU A 59 -3.71 6.10 -18.01
CA GLU A 59 -3.18 7.46 -18.08
C GLU A 59 -3.43 8.08 -19.47
N GLU A 60 -3.25 7.31 -20.54
CA GLU A 60 -3.59 7.76 -21.91
C GLU A 60 -5.09 8.01 -22.11
N LYS A 61 -5.94 7.23 -21.41
CA LYS A 61 -7.41 7.20 -21.63
C LYS A 61 -8.21 8.02 -20.61
N GLN A 62 -7.59 8.50 -19.52
CA GLN A 62 -8.29 9.26 -18.47
C GLN A 62 -8.81 10.61 -18.93
N ILE A 63 -8.17 11.19 -19.97
CA ILE A 63 -8.54 12.52 -20.51
C ILE A 63 -9.92 12.46 -21.20
N THR A 64 -10.28 11.31 -21.77
CA THR A 64 -11.48 11.16 -22.60
C THR A 64 -12.62 10.39 -21.93
N LYS A 65 -12.35 9.56 -20.91
CA LYS A 65 -13.35 8.66 -20.32
C LYS A 65 -13.49 8.86 -18.82
N HIS A 66 -14.61 9.44 -18.39
CA HIS A 66 -14.93 9.63 -16.97
C HIS A 66 -14.96 8.32 -16.17
N ALA A 67 -15.31 7.19 -16.80
CA ALA A 67 -15.26 5.87 -16.17
C ALA A 67 -13.84 5.45 -15.76
N VAL A 68 -12.81 5.83 -16.54
CA VAL A 68 -11.39 5.55 -16.24
C VAL A 68 -10.95 6.37 -15.02
N LYS A 69 -11.43 7.62 -14.89
CA LYS A 69 -11.15 8.45 -13.71
C LYS A 69 -11.71 7.85 -12.42
N ASN A 70 -12.93 7.29 -12.45
CA ASN A 70 -13.50 6.63 -11.28
C ASN A 70 -12.73 5.36 -10.92
N TRP A 71 -12.39 4.54 -11.92
CA TRP A 71 -11.57 3.35 -11.71
C TRP A 71 -10.20 3.68 -11.10
N LEU A 72 -9.52 4.73 -11.57
CA LEU A 72 -8.25 5.19 -10.98
C LEU A 72 -8.40 5.63 -9.51
N ASN A 73 -9.53 6.25 -9.15
CA ASN A 73 -9.80 6.63 -7.77
C ASN A 73 -10.01 5.41 -6.87
N ASP A 74 -10.72 4.40 -7.36
CA ASP A 74 -10.95 3.15 -6.61
C ASP A 74 -9.64 2.37 -6.43
N VAL A 75 -8.81 2.31 -7.47
CA VAL A 75 -7.46 1.74 -7.40
C VAL A 75 -6.60 2.47 -6.36
N LYS A 76 -6.62 3.80 -6.39
CA LYS A 76 -5.89 4.62 -5.41
C LYS A 76 -6.33 4.31 -3.98
N HIS A 77 -7.63 4.18 -3.73
CA HIS A 77 -8.14 3.84 -2.41
C HIS A 77 -7.65 2.46 -1.96
N ALA A 78 -7.77 1.44 -2.82
CA ALA A 78 -7.33 0.08 -2.52
C ALA A 78 -5.82 -0.03 -2.25
N VAL A 79 -5.00 0.74 -2.97
CA VAL A 79 -3.54 0.81 -2.75
C VAL A 79 -3.23 1.37 -1.36
N TYR A 80 -3.92 2.43 -0.90
CA TYR A 80 -3.73 2.95 0.45
C TYR A 80 -4.18 1.97 1.53
N GLU A 81 -5.32 1.30 1.35
CA GLU A 81 -5.76 0.28 2.30
C GLU A 81 -4.76 -0.89 2.39
N ALA A 82 -4.17 -1.29 1.26
CA ALA A 82 -3.14 -2.33 1.25
C ALA A 82 -1.85 -1.87 1.95
N GLU A 83 -1.44 -0.60 1.79
CA GLU A 83 -0.30 -0.02 2.50
C GLU A 83 -0.51 -0.08 4.02
N ASP A 84 -1.66 0.40 4.50
CA ASP A 84 -2.00 0.41 5.93
C ASP A 84 -1.96 -1.00 6.53
N ILE A 85 -2.51 -1.99 5.82
CA ILE A 85 -2.51 -3.40 6.27
C ILE A 85 -1.09 -3.96 6.33
N LEU A 86 -0.23 -3.68 5.34
CA LEU A 86 1.15 -4.15 5.36
C LEU A 86 1.98 -3.49 6.47
N GLU A 87 1.71 -2.23 6.81
CA GLU A 87 2.33 -1.57 7.95
C GLU A 87 1.89 -2.19 9.28
N GLU A 88 0.61 -2.54 9.42
CA GLU A 88 0.10 -3.25 10.60
C GLU A 88 0.75 -4.63 10.75
N ILE A 89 0.89 -5.38 9.64
CA ILE A 89 1.59 -6.68 9.63
C ILE A 89 3.05 -6.52 10.06
N ASN A 90 3.75 -5.53 9.52
CA ASN A 90 5.14 -5.27 9.87
C ASN A 90 5.27 -4.91 11.36
N TYR A 91 4.38 -4.08 11.87
CA TYR A 91 4.34 -3.73 13.28
C TYR A 91 4.10 -4.95 14.18
N GLU A 92 3.10 -5.78 13.89
CA GLU A 92 2.82 -6.98 14.69
C GLU A 92 3.94 -8.02 14.58
N TYR A 93 4.59 -8.15 13.42
CA TYR A 93 5.77 -8.99 13.28
C TYR A 93 6.93 -8.48 14.15
N LEU A 94 7.25 -7.19 14.13
CA LEU A 94 8.28 -6.60 14.98
C LEU A 94 7.94 -6.76 16.47
N ARG A 95 6.69 -6.52 16.87
CA ARG A 95 6.21 -6.74 18.24
C ARG A 95 6.30 -8.20 18.68
N SER A 96 6.12 -9.15 17.77
CA SER A 96 6.31 -10.57 18.11
C SER A 96 7.77 -10.93 18.40
N LYS A 97 8.72 -10.09 17.96
CA LYS A 97 10.17 -10.26 18.18
C LYS A 97 10.69 -9.40 19.35
N ASP A 98 10.09 -8.24 19.58
CA ASP A 98 10.40 -7.33 20.67
C ASP A 98 9.26 -7.31 21.70
N ILE A 99 9.48 -7.98 22.85
CA ILE A 99 8.50 -8.21 23.93
C ILE A 99 7.97 -6.91 24.59
N ASP A 100 8.46 -5.72 24.20
CA ASP A 100 8.24 -4.45 24.94
C ASP A 100 7.72 -3.26 24.09
N ALA A 101 7.22 -3.50 22.86
CA ALA A 101 6.65 -2.41 22.05
C ALA A 101 5.22 -2.04 22.51
N PRO A 102 4.96 -0.79 22.94
CA PRO A 102 3.61 -0.36 23.30
C PRO A 102 2.70 -0.33 22.08
N ARG A 103 1.47 -0.82 22.25
CA ARG A 103 0.41 -0.77 21.23
C ARG A 103 0.15 0.71 20.88
N PRO A 104 0.25 1.13 19.61
CA PRO A 104 -0.13 2.48 19.25
C PRO A 104 -1.66 2.58 19.36
N ASP A 105 -2.15 3.70 19.87
CA ASP A 105 -3.59 3.93 19.87
C ASP A 105 -4.09 4.05 18.43
N SER A 106 -5.40 3.86 18.20
CA SER A 106 -5.98 3.94 16.84
C SER A 106 -5.76 5.30 16.15
N ASN A 107 -5.30 6.30 16.91
CA ASN A 107 -4.95 7.63 16.41
C ASN A 107 -3.49 7.74 15.95
N TRP A 108 -2.62 6.76 16.25
CA TRP A 108 -1.22 6.70 15.82
C TRP A 108 -1.05 6.76 14.30
N PHE A 109 -1.85 5.98 13.57
CA PHE A 109 -1.83 5.94 12.11
C PHE A 109 -2.20 7.31 11.51
N TRP A 110 -3.28 7.93 12.00
CA TRP A 110 -3.71 9.27 11.60
C TRP A 110 -2.73 10.38 12.01
N THR A 111 -2.00 10.23 13.12
CA THR A 111 -1.03 11.23 13.59
C THR A 111 0.32 11.12 12.88
N ARG A 112 0.73 9.94 12.40
CA ARG A 112 1.92 9.75 11.55
C ARG A 112 1.72 10.34 10.15
N ALA A 113 0.57 10.09 9.53
CA ALA A 113 0.20 10.61 8.21
C ALA A 113 -0.02 12.14 8.18
N ARG A 114 -0.23 12.77 9.34
CA ARG A 114 -0.53 14.21 9.49
C ARG A 114 0.64 15.05 9.99
N ARG A 115 1.84 14.47 10.19
CA ARG A 115 3.01 15.28 10.53
C ARG A 115 3.49 16.02 9.28
N PRO A 116 3.44 17.37 9.24
CA PRO A 116 4.17 18.10 8.22
C PRO A 116 5.66 17.78 8.39
N ILE A 117 6.33 17.47 7.28
CA ILE A 117 7.79 17.35 7.25
C ILE A 117 8.35 18.70 7.71
N GLY A 118 8.87 18.75 8.93
CA GLY A 118 9.26 20.01 9.53
C GLY A 118 9.99 19.82 10.85
N TYR A 119 11.23 19.33 10.77
CA TYR A 119 12.30 19.66 11.71
C TYR A 119 13.64 19.68 10.96
N LEU A 120 13.92 20.83 10.35
CA LEU A 120 15.22 21.51 10.40
C LEU A 120 14.94 22.98 10.74
#